data_AF-A0A8K0GTY6-F1
#
_entry.id   AF-A0A8K0GTY6-F1
#
_cell.length_a   1.000
_cell.length_b   1.000
_cell.length_c   1.000
_cell.angle_alpha   90.00
_cell.angle_beta   90.00
_cell.angle_gamma   90.00
#
_symmetry.space_group_name_H-M   'P 1'
#
loop_
_entity.id
_entity.type
_entity.pdbx_description
1 polymer ?
#
loop_
_entity_poly.entity_id
_entity_poly.type
_entity_poly.pdbx_seq_one_letter_code
_entity_poly.pdbx_strand_id
1 'polypeptide(L)'
;MMVTGQMGCRGDMQGLITQCAVYVQKGTPMAHPSEACCKAVRTVDIPCVCLRLSKEIEQIVDMDKVFHLASSCGRPLAHGTKCGSSKVP
;
A
#
# COMPACT_ATOMS: atom_id res chain seq x y z
N MET A 1 -12.22 25.68 2.59
CA MET A 1 -11.44 24.51 3.07
C MET A 1 -10.87 23.82 1.85
N MET A 2 -9.59 24.01 1.53
CA MET A 2 -8.99 23.40 0.33
C MET A 2 -8.39 22.05 0.71
N VAL A 3 -8.97 21.00 0.17
CA VAL A 3 -8.55 19.61 0.38
C VAL A 3 -7.22 19.40 -0.34
N THR A 4 -6.11 19.60 0.37
CA THR A 4 -4.74 19.26 -0.05
C THR A 4 -4.54 17.72 -0.02
N GLY A 5 -5.42 16.97 -0.71
CA GLY A 5 -5.37 15.50 -0.72
C GLY A 5 -4.84 14.89 -2.03
N GLN A 6 -4.67 15.70 -3.07
CA GLN A 6 -4.42 15.20 -4.43
C GLN A 6 -2.93 15.16 -4.81
N MET A 7 -2.11 16.09 -4.29
CA MET A 7 -0.67 16.11 -4.57
C MET A 7 0.10 15.08 -3.73
N GLY A 8 -0.33 14.86 -2.48
CA GLY A 8 0.27 13.89 -1.57
C GLY A 8 0.16 12.48 -2.12
N CYS A 9 -1.07 12.01 -2.37
CA CYS A 9 -1.34 10.64 -2.78
C CYS A 9 -0.53 10.13 -3.98
N ARG A 10 -0.29 10.96 -5.00
CA ARG A 10 0.51 10.55 -6.17
C ARG A 10 2.00 10.44 -5.83
N GLY A 11 2.51 11.31 -4.96
CA GLY A 11 3.86 11.22 -4.41
C GLY A 11 4.01 10.06 -3.42
N ASP A 12 3.03 9.86 -2.53
CA ASP A 12 3.00 8.75 -1.58
C ASP A 12 2.95 7.39 -2.28
N MET A 13 2.18 7.27 -3.38
CA MET A 13 2.19 6.06 -4.20
C MET A 13 3.55 5.78 -4.83
N GLN A 14 4.21 6.80 -5.39
CA GLN A 14 5.52 6.61 -5.98
C GLN A 14 6.56 6.24 -4.92
N GLY A 15 6.47 6.83 -3.71
CA GLY A 15 7.26 6.45 -2.55
C GLY A 15 7.02 4.99 -2.13
N LEU A 16 5.77 4.56 -2.01
CA LEU A 16 5.40 3.17 -1.73
C LEU A 16 5.93 2.20 -2.79
N ILE A 17 5.77 2.52 -4.07
CA ILE A 17 6.26 1.64 -5.15
C ILE A 17 7.79 1.54 -5.06
N THR A 18 8.47 2.65 -4.86
CA THR A 18 9.94 2.66 -4.83
C THR A 18 10.49 1.93 -3.59
N GLN A 19 9.87 2.12 -2.43
CA GLN A 19 10.36 1.59 -1.15
C GLN A 19 9.79 0.21 -0.81
N CYS A 20 8.55 -0.08 -1.21
CA CYS A 20 7.79 -1.25 -0.79
C CYS A 20 7.51 -2.27 -1.90
N ALA A 21 7.63 -1.94 -3.19
CA ALA A 21 7.20 -2.84 -4.28
C ALA A 21 7.86 -4.22 -4.20
N VAL A 22 9.15 -4.30 -3.89
CA VAL A 22 9.88 -5.59 -3.77
C VAL A 22 9.29 -6.51 -2.70
N TYR A 23 8.73 -5.95 -1.62
CA TYR A 23 8.16 -6.71 -0.51
C TYR A 23 6.73 -7.18 -0.79
N VAL A 24 6.01 -6.50 -1.70
CA VAL A 24 4.61 -6.82 -2.04
C VAL A 24 4.45 -7.45 -3.41
N GLN A 25 5.50 -7.52 -4.23
CA GLN A 25 5.44 -8.13 -5.56
C GLN A 25 5.17 -9.64 -5.48
N LYS A 26 4.41 -10.17 -6.43
CA LYS A 26 4.20 -11.62 -6.56
C LYS A 26 5.51 -12.30 -6.96
N GLY A 27 5.75 -13.48 -6.40
CA GLY A 27 6.97 -14.27 -6.68
C GLY A 27 8.21 -13.86 -5.86
N THR A 28 8.18 -12.76 -5.11
CA THR A 28 9.24 -12.47 -4.13
C THR A 28 9.00 -13.23 -2.81
N PRO A 29 10.02 -13.52 -2.01
CA PRO A 29 9.81 -14.05 -0.66
C PRO A 29 9.17 -13.00 0.24
N MET A 30 8.39 -13.45 1.21
CA MET A 30 7.79 -12.60 2.23
C MET A 30 8.90 -12.11 3.17
N ALA A 31 9.31 -10.85 3.00
CA ALA A 31 10.42 -10.25 3.73
C ALA A 31 9.93 -9.11 4.63
N HIS A 32 10.67 -8.85 5.71
CA HIS A 32 10.35 -7.76 6.61
C HIS A 32 10.58 -6.42 5.89
N PRO A 33 9.61 -5.47 5.94
CA PRO A 33 9.76 -4.19 5.29
C PRO A 33 10.93 -3.39 5.88
N SER A 34 11.60 -2.61 5.04
CA SER A 34 12.59 -1.64 5.49
C SER A 34 11.92 -0.50 6.30
N GLU A 35 12.69 0.16 7.16
CA GLU A 35 12.19 1.30 7.94
C GLU A 35 11.65 2.42 7.02
N ALA A 36 12.31 2.64 5.87
CA ALA A 36 11.86 3.58 4.85
C ALA A 36 10.50 3.19 4.24
N CYS A 37 10.28 1.91 3.96
CA CYS A 37 8.98 1.41 3.50
C CYS A 37 7.90 1.59 4.58
N CYS A 38 8.19 1.23 5.83
CA CYS A 38 7.23 1.45 6.92
C CYS A 38 6.93 2.93 7.17
N LYS A 39 7.91 3.82 7.00
CA LYS A 39 7.68 5.26 7.08
C LYS A 39 6.70 5.72 6.00
N ALA A 40 6.88 5.28 4.76
CA ALA A 40 5.96 5.58 3.65
C ALA A 40 4.53 5.05 3.94
N VAL A 41 4.41 3.82 4.45
CA VAL A 41 3.12 3.22 4.84
C VAL A 41 2.44 3.99 5.98
N ARG A 42 3.21 4.59 6.88
CA ARG A 42 2.67 5.40 7.97
C ARG A 42 2.18 6.77 7.51
N THR A 43 2.85 7.38 6.53
CA THR A 43 2.50 8.73 6.04
C THR A 43 1.46 8.73 4.95
N VAL A 44 1.29 7.62 4.23
CA VAL A 44 0.40 7.56 3.06
C VAL A 44 -1.09 7.63 3.41
N ASP A 45 -1.85 8.27 2.52
CA ASP A 45 -3.30 8.17 2.47
C ASP A 45 -3.77 6.84 1.87
N ILE A 46 -3.98 5.86 2.75
CA ILE A 46 -4.51 4.53 2.39
C ILE A 46 -5.76 4.62 1.49
N PRO A 47 -6.80 5.41 1.82
CA PRO A 47 -8.00 5.49 0.97
C PRO A 47 -7.68 5.95 -0.45
N CYS A 48 -6.71 6.86 -0.61
CA CYS A 48 -6.34 7.36 -1.92
C CYS A 48 -5.52 6.35 -2.74
N VAL A 49 -4.57 5.65 -2.11
CA VAL A 49 -3.82 4.57 -2.78
C VAL A 49 -4.75 3.44 -3.20
N CYS A 50 -5.68 3.09 -2.32
CA CYS A 50 -6.71 2.08 -2.56
C CYS A 50 -7.64 2.43 -3.72
N LEU A 51 -7.91 3.72 -3.97
CA LEU A 51 -8.64 4.18 -5.15
C LEU A 51 -7.82 4.06 -6.45
N ARG A 52 -6.48 4.06 -6.36
CA ARG A 52 -5.60 3.96 -7.53
C ARG A 52 -5.15 2.54 -7.85
N LEU A 53 -5.28 1.61 -6.90
CA LEU A 53 -5.04 0.19 -7.13
C LEU A 53 -5.96 -0.30 -8.25
N SER A 54 -5.40 -0.47 -9.44
CA SER A 54 -6.08 -1.03 -10.60
C SER A 54 -5.85 -2.54 -10.66
N LYS A 55 -6.69 -3.25 -11.43
CA LYS A 55 -6.51 -4.69 -11.66
C LYS A 55 -5.11 -5.06 -12.12
N GLU A 56 -4.48 -4.20 -12.94
CA GLU A 56 -3.14 -4.42 -13.45
C GLU A 56 -2.09 -4.43 -12.33
N ILE A 57 -2.22 -3.52 -11.35
CA ILE A 57 -1.37 -3.53 -10.15
C ILE A 57 -1.67 -4.78 -9.32
N GLU A 58 -2.95 -5.12 -9.11
CA GLU A 58 -3.37 -6.34 -8.40
C GLU A 58 -2.87 -7.65 -9.07
N GLN A 59 -2.53 -7.63 -10.36
CA GLN A 59 -1.89 -8.76 -11.03
C GLN A 59 -0.40 -8.88 -10.66
N ILE A 60 0.28 -7.78 -10.35
CA ILE A 60 1.72 -7.71 -10.07
C ILE A 60 2.00 -7.79 -8.56
N VAL A 61 1.11 -7.26 -7.71
CA VAL A 61 1.25 -7.25 -6.26
C VAL A 61 0.40 -8.32 -5.60
N ASP A 62 0.94 -8.89 -4.54
CA ASP A 62 0.28 -9.83 -3.65
C ASP A 62 -0.42 -9.05 -2.53
N MET A 63 -1.75 -9.04 -2.56
CA MET A 63 -2.56 -8.31 -1.58
C MET A 63 -2.36 -8.85 -0.16
N ASP A 64 -2.08 -10.15 0.00
CA ASP A 64 -1.85 -10.74 1.31
C ASP A 64 -0.56 -10.16 1.93
N LYS A 65 0.47 -10.01 1.11
CA LYS A 65 1.71 -9.33 1.51
C LYS A 65 1.50 -7.86 1.80
N VAL A 66 0.64 -7.16 1.05
CA VAL A 66 0.30 -5.75 1.35
C VAL A 66 -0.32 -5.65 2.74
N PHE A 67 -1.26 -6.54 3.07
CA PHE A 67 -1.91 -6.57 4.38
C PHE A 67 -0.92 -6.90 5.50
N HIS A 68 -0.07 -7.90 5.28
CA HIS A 68 0.96 -8.27 6.23
C HIS A 68 1.98 -7.14 6.42
N LEU A 69 2.41 -6.48 5.36
CA LEU A 69 3.34 -5.35 5.42
C LEU A 69 2.73 -4.18 6.20
N ALA A 70 1.47 -3.83 5.92
CA ALA A 70 0.75 -2.79 6.64
C ALA A 70 0.64 -3.11 8.14
N SER A 71 0.31 -4.35 8.48
CA SER A 71 0.28 -4.86 9.85
C SER A 71 1.66 -4.79 10.51
N SER A 72 2.71 -5.32 9.86
CA SER A 72 4.09 -5.29 10.34
C SER A 72 4.59 -3.87 10.60
N CYS A 73 4.20 -2.90 9.77
CA CYS A 73 4.55 -1.50 9.95
C CYS A 73 3.75 -0.78 11.05
N GLY A 74 2.80 -1.46 11.70
CA GLY A 74 1.96 -0.92 12.78
C GLY A 74 0.76 -0.11 12.28
N ARG A 75 0.34 -0.33 11.04
CA ARG A 75 -0.81 0.36 10.44
C ARG A 75 -1.73 -0.65 9.73
N PRO A 76 -2.34 -1.57 10.48
CA PRO A 76 -3.24 -2.57 9.92
C PRO A 76 -4.41 -1.87 9.23
N LEU A 77 -4.77 -2.38 8.05
CA LEU A 77 -5.94 -1.92 7.33
C LEU A 77 -7.20 -2.43 8.05
N ALA A 78 -8.23 -1.60 8.14
CA ALA A 78 -9.48 -2.03 8.72
C ALA A 78 -10.10 -3.16 7.88
N HIS A 79 -10.61 -4.20 8.54
CA HIS A 79 -11.34 -5.29 7.90
C HIS A 79 -12.46 -4.72 7.01
N GLY A 80 -12.59 -5.26 5.79
CA GLY A 80 -13.58 -4.79 4.82
C GLY A 80 -13.19 -3.51 4.05
N THR A 81 -12.02 -2.91 4.32
CA THR A 81 -11.51 -1.81 3.48
C THR A 81 -11.36 -2.30 2.04
N LYS A 82 -11.95 -1.58 1.09
CA LYS A 82 -11.85 -1.89 -0.33
C LYS A 82 -10.66 -1.16 -0.94
N CYS A 83 -9.72 -1.92 -1.51
CA CYS A 83 -8.54 -1.41 -2.21
C CYS A 83 -8.48 -2.04 -3.60
N GLY A 84 -8.71 -1.22 -4.62
CA GLY A 84 -8.94 -1.69 -5.98
C GLY A 84 -10.17 -2.60 -6.07
N SER A 85 -9.97 -3.79 -6.62
CA SER A 85 -10.99 -4.84 -6.71
C SER A 85 -11.02 -5.75 -5.46
N SER A 86 -9.97 -5.71 -4.66
CA SER A 86 -9.77 -6.55 -3.47
C SER A 86 -10.29 -5.88 -2.20
N LYS A 87 -10.65 -6.70 -1.21
CA LYS A 87 -11.05 -6.26 0.13
C LYS A 87 -10.11 -6.87 1.16
N VAL A 88 -9.84 -6.12 2.22
CA VAL A 88 -9.12 -6.64 3.39
C VAL A 88 -10.00 -7.72 4.04
N PRO A 89 -9.51 -8.97 4.13
CA PRO A 89 -10.23 -10.07 4.79
C PRO A 89 -10.37 -9.79 6.28
#